data_AF-A0AAX4PIQ3-F1
#
_entry.id   AF-A0AAX4PIQ3-F1
#
_cell.length_a   1.000
_cell.length_b   1.000
_cell.length_c   1.000
_cell.angle_alpha   90.00
_cell.angle_beta   90.00
_cell.angle_gamma   90.00
#
_symmetry.space_group_name_H-M   'P 1'
#
loop_
_entity.id
_entity.type
_entity.pdbx_description
1 polymer ?
#
loop_
_entity_poly.entity_id
_entity_poly.type
_entity_poly.pdbx_seq_one_letter_code
_entity_poly.pdbx_strand_id
1 'polypeptide(L)'
;MSTPPEGNHRPAQNGGHAPDHAPAGVAERIKDGADRLLLASGASAQGGARDVLVFDAARHVLYSNLPALDVGELPAVASAFADRGKAMMRGITLCGVRYEVHRYHPPLVYGRTAVLEGPGREQESVGIALCKTEAANGEMTVFALITYAMPALSARMVPQLKRFCKEVVEPLQQWNKIS
;
A
#
# COMPACT_ATOMS: atom_id res chain seq x y z
N MET A 1 60.07 -16.94 24.97
CA MET A 1 59.66 -16.91 23.55
C MET A 1 58.20 -17.30 23.52
N SER A 2 57.35 -16.32 23.24
CA SER A 2 55.89 -16.39 23.40
C SER A 2 55.24 -16.73 22.07
N THR A 3 54.40 -17.76 22.03
CA THR A 3 53.48 -18.05 20.91
C THR A 3 52.05 -17.99 21.45
N PRO A 4 51.14 -17.18 20.87
CA PRO A 4 49.72 -17.16 21.23
C PRO A 4 48.95 -18.29 20.53
N PRO A 5 47.76 -18.70 21.06
CA PRO A 5 46.94 -19.71 20.42
C PRO A 5 46.07 -19.13 19.29
N GLU A 6 45.93 -19.95 18.24
CA GLU A 6 45.14 -19.72 17.03
C GLU A 6 43.67 -19.37 17.31
N GLY A 7 43.20 -18.35 16.60
CA GLY A 7 41.83 -17.84 16.63
C GLY A 7 40.82 -18.81 16.06
N ASN A 8 39.79 -19.09 16.86
CA ASN A 8 38.61 -19.87 16.48
C ASN A 8 37.69 -19.02 15.58
N HIS A 9 37.88 -19.08 14.26
CA HIS A 9 36.95 -18.50 13.29
C HIS A 9 35.69 -19.37 13.18
N ARG A 10 34.63 -19.01 13.92
CA ARG A 10 33.26 -19.43 13.61
C ARG A 10 32.81 -18.74 12.32
N PRO A 11 32.32 -19.45 11.29
CA PRO A 11 31.62 -18.79 10.21
C PRO A 11 30.31 -18.22 10.75
N ALA A 12 30.12 -16.92 10.55
CA ALA A 12 28.86 -16.23 10.79
C ALA A 12 27.74 -16.96 10.04
N GLN A 13 26.74 -17.42 10.79
CA GLN A 13 25.48 -17.87 10.22
C GLN A 13 24.83 -16.66 9.56
N ASN A 14 24.96 -16.55 8.25
CA ASN A 14 24.14 -15.68 7.43
C ASN A 14 22.72 -16.23 7.45
N GLY A 15 21.96 -15.85 8.48
CA GLY A 15 20.51 -15.93 8.49
C GLY A 15 19.97 -14.94 7.46
N GLY A 16 19.96 -15.35 6.19
CA GLY A 16 19.14 -14.73 5.17
C GLY A 16 17.69 -14.90 5.57
N HIS A 17 17.14 -13.92 6.29
CA HIS A 17 15.72 -13.81 6.52
C HIS A 17 15.09 -13.60 5.15
N ALA A 18 14.49 -14.66 4.61
CA ALA A 18 13.60 -14.55 3.46
C ALA A 18 12.53 -13.49 3.80
N PRO A 19 12.04 -12.72 2.82
CA PRO A 19 10.90 -11.84 3.07
C PRO A 19 9.76 -12.71 3.59
N ASP A 20 9.35 -12.43 4.83
CA ASP A 20 8.29 -13.12 5.56
C ASP A 20 7.00 -12.88 4.78
N HIS A 21 6.68 -13.78 3.85
CA HIS A 21 5.46 -13.71 3.08
C HIS A 21 4.29 -14.00 4.01
N ALA A 22 3.28 -13.12 3.99
CA ALA A 22 2.05 -13.36 4.73
C ALA A 22 1.52 -14.78 4.43
N PRO A 23 1.01 -15.50 5.45
CA PRO A 23 0.52 -16.85 5.25
C PRO A 23 -0.56 -16.89 4.18
N ALA A 24 -0.58 -17.96 3.38
CA ALA A 24 -1.40 -18.07 2.18
C ALA A 24 -2.89 -17.67 2.40
N GLY A 25 -3.48 -18.02 3.55
CA GLY A 25 -4.87 -17.67 3.87
C GLY A 25 -5.14 -16.17 4.09
N VAL A 26 -4.14 -15.40 4.54
CA VAL A 26 -4.25 -13.93 4.65
C VAL A 26 -4.23 -13.29 3.27
N ALA A 27 -3.26 -13.69 2.44
CA ALA A 27 -3.14 -13.18 1.07
C ALA A 27 -4.39 -13.50 0.24
N GLU A 28 -4.96 -14.70 0.40
CA GLU A 28 -6.18 -15.11 -0.31
C GLU A 28 -7.41 -14.31 0.13
N ARG A 29 -7.59 -14.06 1.44
CA ARG A 29 -8.67 -13.20 1.94
C ARG A 29 -8.55 -11.76 1.42
N ILE A 30 -7.34 -11.20 1.43
CA ILE A 30 -7.10 -9.84 0.92
C ILE A 30 -7.39 -9.80 -0.58
N LYS A 31 -6.96 -10.82 -1.32
CA LYS A 31 -7.23 -10.96 -2.75
C LYS A 31 -8.73 -11.01 -3.05
N ASP A 32 -9.51 -11.86 -2.37
CA ASP A 32 -10.97 -11.92 -2.57
C ASP A 32 -11.64 -10.57 -2.28
N GLY A 33 -11.20 -9.89 -1.21
CA GLY A 33 -11.66 -8.53 -0.90
C GLY A 33 -11.29 -7.50 -1.97
N ALA A 34 -10.08 -7.57 -2.51
CA ALA A 34 -9.59 -6.70 -3.57
C ALA A 34 -10.34 -6.94 -4.88
N ASP A 35 -10.58 -8.20 -5.24
CA ASP A 35 -11.36 -8.59 -6.42
C ASP A 35 -12.80 -8.05 -6.31
N ARG A 36 -13.42 -8.12 -5.13
CA ARG A 36 -14.74 -7.48 -4.89
C ARG A 36 -14.69 -5.96 -5.03
N LEU A 37 -13.62 -5.30 -4.59
CA LEU A 37 -13.45 -3.85 -4.71
C LEU A 37 -13.31 -3.43 -6.19
N LEU A 38 -12.56 -4.22 -6.97
CA LEU A 38 -12.38 -4.05 -8.41
C LEU A 38 -13.66 -4.37 -9.20
N LEU A 39 -14.43 -5.40 -8.81
CA LEU A 39 -15.68 -5.78 -9.47
C LEU A 39 -16.86 -4.85 -9.13
N ALA A 40 -16.99 -4.44 -7.86
CA ALA A 40 -18.01 -3.45 -7.44
C ALA A 40 -17.82 -2.08 -8.12
N SER A 41 -16.60 -1.85 -8.61
CA SER A 41 -16.21 -0.70 -9.41
C SER A 41 -16.61 -0.85 -10.88
N GLY A 42 -16.52 -2.06 -11.46
CA GLY A 42 -16.90 -2.35 -12.85
C GLY A 42 -18.41 -2.49 -13.09
N ALA A 43 -19.20 -2.83 -12.08
CA ALA A 43 -20.66 -3.03 -12.22
C ALA A 43 -21.50 -1.75 -12.37
N SER A 44 -20.87 -0.57 -12.34
CA SER A 44 -21.55 0.73 -12.43
C SER A 44 -21.01 1.50 -13.64
N ALA A 45 -21.89 2.16 -14.39
CA ALA A 45 -21.56 2.99 -15.56
C ALA A 45 -20.58 4.16 -15.27
N GLN A 46 -20.07 4.25 -14.05
CA GLN A 46 -19.28 5.37 -13.51
C GLN A 46 -17.78 5.03 -13.30
N GLY A 47 -17.31 3.85 -13.74
CA GLY A 47 -15.93 3.40 -13.49
C GLY A 47 -15.63 3.15 -12.01
N GLY A 48 -14.43 2.65 -11.69
CA GLY A 48 -13.99 2.58 -10.30
C GLY A 48 -12.53 2.21 -10.12
N ALA A 49 -12.22 1.46 -9.05
CA ALA A 49 -10.86 1.10 -8.70
C ALA A 49 -10.17 0.34 -9.84
N ARG A 50 -8.95 0.78 -10.19
CA ARG A 50 -8.09 0.15 -11.21
C ARG A 50 -7.08 -0.76 -10.53
N ASP A 51 -6.36 -0.18 -9.57
CA ASP A 51 -5.31 -0.89 -8.86
C ASP A 51 -5.58 -0.91 -7.37
N VAL A 52 -5.12 -1.97 -6.71
CA VAL A 52 -5.16 -2.17 -5.27
C VAL A 52 -3.78 -2.64 -4.80
N LEU A 53 -3.29 -2.00 -3.74
CA LEU A 53 -2.05 -2.36 -3.07
C LEU A 53 -2.30 -2.41 -1.56
N VAL A 54 -1.87 -3.49 -0.93
CA VAL A 54 -1.94 -3.67 0.52
C VAL A 54 -0.57 -4.10 1.03
N PHE A 55 -0.03 -3.39 2.02
CA PHE A 55 1.26 -3.68 2.60
C PHE A 55 1.30 -3.32 4.09
N ASP A 56 2.16 -3.97 4.87
CA ASP A 56 2.33 -3.69 6.29
C ASP A 56 3.39 -2.60 6.56
N ALA A 57 3.53 -2.17 7.81
CA ALA A 57 4.56 -1.22 8.21
C ALA A 57 6.01 -1.72 8.07
N ALA A 58 6.22 -3.04 8.00
CA ALA A 58 7.52 -3.64 7.70
C ALA A 58 7.86 -3.58 6.20
N ARG A 59 6.88 -3.18 5.35
CA ARG A 59 6.94 -3.08 3.89
C ARG A 59 6.78 -4.43 3.19
N HIS A 60 6.19 -5.40 3.87
CA HIS A 60 5.76 -6.63 3.23
C HIS A 60 4.48 -6.38 2.44
N VAL A 61 4.52 -6.68 1.14
CA VAL A 61 3.35 -6.61 0.28
C VAL A 61 2.46 -7.81 0.61
N LEU A 62 1.25 -7.53 1.08
CA LEU A 62 0.22 -8.53 1.37
C LEU A 62 -0.60 -8.84 0.12
N TYR A 63 -0.80 -7.83 -0.74
CA TYR A 63 -1.45 -7.97 -2.03
C TYR A 63 -1.07 -6.81 -2.94
N SER A 64 -0.88 -7.07 -4.23
CA SER A 64 -0.85 -6.04 -5.25
C SER A 64 -1.26 -6.61 -6.60
N ASN A 65 -2.02 -5.83 -7.38
CA ASN A 65 -2.25 -6.08 -8.80
C ASN A 65 -1.46 -5.12 -9.72
N LEU A 66 -0.53 -4.34 -9.16
CA LEU A 66 0.31 -3.40 -9.91
C LEU A 66 1.48 -4.16 -10.56
N PRO A 67 1.56 -4.23 -11.90
CA PRO A 67 2.59 -5.02 -12.58
C PRO A 67 4.01 -4.42 -12.44
N ALA A 68 4.12 -3.14 -12.12
CA ALA A 68 5.38 -2.39 -12.04
C ALA A 68 5.66 -1.81 -10.63
N LEU A 69 5.15 -2.45 -9.58
CA LEU A 69 5.37 -1.99 -8.21
C LEU A 69 6.85 -2.09 -7.82
N ASP A 70 7.47 -0.96 -7.49
CA ASP A 70 8.76 -0.92 -6.83
C ASP A 70 8.57 -0.87 -5.30
N VAL A 71 9.02 -1.92 -4.61
CA VAL A 71 8.96 -2.02 -3.13
C VAL A 71 9.77 -0.88 -2.47
N GLY A 72 10.76 -0.32 -3.16
CA GLY A 72 11.52 0.86 -2.74
C GLY A 72 10.67 2.13 -2.57
N GLU A 73 9.48 2.20 -3.19
CA GLU A 73 8.56 3.34 -3.06
C GLU A 73 7.68 3.26 -1.80
N LEU A 74 7.46 2.06 -1.23
CA LEU A 74 6.57 1.87 -0.08
C LEU A 74 6.90 2.75 1.15
N PRO A 75 8.19 3.01 1.50
CA PRO A 75 8.53 3.97 2.54
C PRO A 75 8.00 5.38 2.24
N ALA A 76 8.09 5.83 0.98
CA ALA A 76 7.60 7.14 0.57
C ALA A 76 6.08 7.20 0.65
N VAL A 77 5.39 6.14 0.20
CA VAL A 77 3.93 6.01 0.32
C VAL A 77 3.49 6.06 1.78
N ALA A 78 4.11 5.28 2.67
CA ALA A 78 3.80 5.28 4.11
C ALA A 78 4.12 6.63 4.79
N SER A 79 5.18 7.31 4.34
CA SER A 79 5.57 8.63 4.85
C SER A 79 4.51 9.72 4.62
N ALA A 80 3.55 9.47 3.72
CA ALA A 80 2.41 10.34 3.51
C ALA A 80 1.54 10.52 4.78
N PHE A 81 1.70 9.70 5.82
CA PHE A 81 1.05 9.89 7.13
C PHE A 81 1.95 10.48 8.22
N ALA A 82 3.24 10.69 7.94
CA ALA A 82 4.19 11.15 8.94
C ALA A 82 4.04 12.66 9.21
N ASP A 83 3.78 13.46 8.16
CA ASP A 83 3.62 14.90 8.27
C ASP A 83 2.67 15.45 7.19
N ARG A 84 1.67 16.23 7.61
CA ARG A 84 0.68 16.81 6.71
C ARG A 84 1.30 17.76 5.69
N GLY A 85 2.20 18.64 6.11
CA GLY A 85 2.81 19.63 5.23
C GLY A 85 3.64 18.98 4.14
N LYS A 86 4.46 18.00 4.50
CA LYS A 86 5.26 17.20 3.57
C LYS A 86 4.39 16.37 2.64
N ALA A 87 3.32 15.75 3.13
CA ALA A 87 2.40 14.99 2.29
C ALA A 87 1.71 15.89 1.25
N MET A 88 1.23 17.07 1.65
CA MET A 88 0.63 18.05 0.73
C MET A 88 1.64 18.56 -0.31
N MET A 89 2.89 18.80 0.11
CA MET A 89 3.93 19.32 -0.78
C MET A 89 4.48 18.26 -1.74
N ARG A 90 4.78 17.06 -1.25
CA ARG A 90 5.43 15.98 -2.03
C ARG A 90 4.43 15.15 -2.81
N GLY A 91 3.21 14.98 -2.31
CA GLY A 91 2.24 14.06 -2.88
C GLY A 91 2.51 12.59 -2.52
N ILE A 92 1.81 11.68 -3.18
CA ILE A 92 2.07 10.24 -3.13
C ILE A 92 2.72 9.84 -4.45
N THR A 93 3.82 9.08 -4.41
CA THR A 93 4.44 8.52 -5.62
C THR A 93 4.21 7.02 -5.65
N LEU A 94 3.71 6.51 -6.77
CA LEU A 94 3.45 5.10 -6.99
C LEU A 94 3.73 4.75 -8.45
N CYS A 95 4.53 3.71 -8.69
CA CYS A 95 4.98 3.27 -10.01
C CYS A 95 5.58 4.42 -10.83
N GLY A 96 6.40 5.27 -10.19
CA GLY A 96 6.99 6.46 -10.81
C GLY A 96 6.02 7.61 -11.12
N VAL A 97 4.72 7.46 -10.82
CA VAL A 97 3.71 8.51 -11.03
C VAL A 97 3.48 9.26 -9.73
N ARG A 98 3.58 10.59 -9.79
CA ARG A 98 3.27 11.48 -8.67
C ARG A 98 1.81 11.92 -8.69
N TYR A 99 1.15 11.75 -7.56
CA TYR A 99 -0.21 12.18 -7.29
C TYR A 99 -0.20 13.33 -6.28
N GLU A 100 -0.82 14.43 -6.63
CA GLU A 100 -0.96 15.58 -5.74
C GLU A 100 -1.98 15.28 -4.66
N VAL A 101 -1.57 15.37 -3.40
CA VAL A 101 -2.46 15.21 -2.26
C VAL A 101 -3.29 16.48 -2.11
N HIS A 102 -4.60 16.36 -2.26
CA HIS A 102 -5.52 17.48 -2.06
C HIS A 102 -6.28 17.35 -0.73
N ARG A 103 -6.37 16.13 -0.19
CA ARG A 103 -6.98 15.88 1.12
C ARG A 103 -6.08 15.02 2.00
N TYR A 104 -5.84 15.54 3.19
CA TYR A 104 -5.14 14.87 4.27
C TYR A 104 -6.08 14.84 5.48
N HIS A 105 -6.65 13.68 5.76
CA HIS A 105 -7.56 13.48 6.87
C HIS A 105 -7.38 12.05 7.42
N PRO A 106 -6.30 11.80 8.20
CA PRO A 106 -6.01 10.48 8.76
C PRO A 106 -7.28 9.87 9.38
N PRO A 107 -7.60 8.59 9.07
CA PRO A 107 -6.73 7.56 8.47
C PRO A 107 -6.56 7.63 6.94
N LEU A 108 -7.08 8.65 6.26
CA LEU A 108 -7.11 8.74 4.80
C LEU A 108 -6.26 9.90 4.26
N VAL A 109 -5.48 9.61 3.23
CA VAL A 109 -4.78 10.61 2.41
C VAL A 109 -5.07 10.30 0.95
N TYR A 110 -5.55 11.28 0.18
CA TYR A 110 -5.94 11.05 -1.19
C TYR A 110 -5.76 12.28 -2.07
N GLY A 111 -5.67 12.01 -3.36
CA GLY A 111 -5.20 12.96 -4.34
C GLY A 111 -5.50 12.52 -5.76
N ARG A 112 -4.96 13.27 -6.72
CA ARG A 112 -5.05 12.94 -8.15
C ARG A 112 -3.76 13.32 -8.87
N THR A 113 -3.51 12.73 -10.03
CA THR A 113 -2.48 13.23 -10.94
C THR A 113 -2.82 14.66 -11.36
N ALA A 114 -1.79 15.50 -11.49
CA ALA A 114 -1.94 16.78 -12.14
C ALA A 114 -2.37 16.54 -13.59
N VAL A 115 -3.40 17.24 -14.06
CA VAL A 115 -3.78 17.22 -15.47
C VAL A 115 -2.65 17.89 -16.23
N LEU A 116 -1.92 17.13 -17.05
CA LEU A 116 -0.92 17.72 -17.93
C LEU A 116 -1.65 18.43 -19.06
N GLU A 117 -1.82 19.75 -18.92
CA GLU A 117 -2.33 20.59 -20.00
C GLU A 117 -1.32 20.66 -21.14
N GLY A 118 -1.73 20.25 -22.34
CA GLY A 118 -0.94 20.34 -23.56
C GLY A 118 -1.75 19.94 -24.79
N PRO A 119 -1.46 20.50 -25.98
CA PRO A 119 -2.18 20.18 -27.20
C PRO A 119 -2.07 18.68 -27.51
N GLY A 120 -3.20 17.99 -27.61
CA GLY A 120 -3.27 16.56 -27.91
C GLY A 120 -3.11 15.63 -26.71
N ARG A 121 -3.14 16.13 -25.46
CA ARG A 121 -3.11 15.31 -24.24
C ARG A 121 -4.39 15.51 -23.43
N GLU A 122 -5.45 14.80 -23.78
CA GLU A 122 -6.48 14.43 -22.80
C GLU A 122 -5.88 13.35 -21.88
N GLN A 123 -4.99 13.73 -20.96
CA GLN A 123 -4.55 12.78 -19.95
C GLN A 123 -5.65 12.62 -18.92
N GLU A 124 -6.23 11.42 -18.92
CA GLU A 124 -7.21 10.96 -17.95
C GLU A 124 -6.66 11.20 -16.53
N SER A 125 -7.31 12.09 -15.76
CA SER A 125 -6.91 12.33 -14.38
C SER A 125 -7.10 11.05 -13.58
N VAL A 126 -6.04 10.53 -12.97
CA VAL A 126 -6.08 9.31 -12.14
C VAL A 126 -6.06 9.73 -10.68
N GLY A 127 -7.06 9.30 -9.93
CA GLY A 127 -7.10 9.44 -8.48
C GLY A 127 -6.34 8.35 -7.76
N ILE A 128 -5.85 8.71 -6.57
CA ILE A 128 -5.23 7.79 -5.62
C ILE A 128 -5.89 7.99 -4.26
N ALA A 129 -6.09 6.92 -3.51
CA ALA A 129 -6.50 6.99 -2.11
C ALA A 129 -5.70 5.98 -1.30
N LEU A 130 -5.14 6.45 -0.20
CA LEU A 130 -4.35 5.67 0.74
C LEU A 130 -5.03 5.71 2.11
N CYS A 131 -5.22 4.55 2.70
CA CYS A 131 -5.78 4.35 4.02
C CYS A 131 -4.74 3.67 4.92
N LYS A 132 -4.52 4.23 6.11
CA LYS A 132 -3.77 3.58 7.18
C LYS A 132 -4.77 2.99 8.17
N THR A 133 -4.68 1.69 8.41
CA THR A 133 -5.49 1.01 9.42
C THR A 133 -4.64 0.09 10.28
N GLU A 134 -5.26 -0.50 11.29
CA GLU A 134 -4.64 -1.46 12.19
C GLU A 134 -5.32 -2.82 12.04
N ALA A 135 -4.53 -3.87 11.97
CA ALA A 135 -4.94 -5.27 11.95
C ALA A 135 -4.43 -5.96 13.22
N ALA A 136 -4.81 -7.22 13.41
CA ALA A 136 -4.38 -8.04 14.54
C ALA A 136 -4.63 -7.35 15.91
N ASN A 137 -5.83 -6.79 16.08
CA ASN A 137 -6.22 -6.07 17.30
C ASN A 137 -5.32 -4.87 17.67
N GLY A 138 -4.78 -4.16 16.68
CA GLY A 138 -3.89 -3.01 16.92
C GLY A 138 -2.41 -3.33 16.82
N GLU A 139 -2.03 -4.62 16.75
CA GLU A 139 -0.62 -5.02 16.76
C GLU A 139 0.07 -4.81 15.41
N MET A 140 -0.69 -4.66 14.32
CA MET A 140 -0.13 -4.51 12.97
C MET A 140 -0.68 -3.28 12.27
N THR A 141 0.19 -2.33 11.93
CA THR A 141 -0.19 -1.24 11.03
C THR A 141 -0.17 -1.73 9.59
N VAL A 142 -1.27 -1.54 8.87
CA VAL A 142 -1.44 -1.91 7.47
C VAL A 142 -1.87 -0.69 6.65
N PHE A 143 -1.33 -0.59 5.45
CA PHE A 143 -1.63 0.43 4.47
C PHE A 143 -2.36 -0.20 3.28
N ALA A 144 -3.53 0.32 2.96
CA ALA A 144 -4.31 -0.08 1.79
C ALA A 144 -4.45 1.11 0.85
N LEU A 145 -4.12 0.92 -0.40
CA LEU A 145 -4.08 1.94 -1.44
C LEU A 145 -4.90 1.49 -2.63
N ILE A 146 -5.62 2.42 -3.23
CA ILE A 146 -6.26 2.22 -4.54
C ILE A 146 -5.96 3.36 -5.50
N THR A 147 -5.93 3.03 -6.78
CA THR A 147 -6.01 4.01 -7.88
C THR A 147 -7.37 3.89 -8.56
N TYR A 148 -7.83 4.96 -9.19
CA TYR A 148 -9.11 4.99 -9.91
C TYR A 148 -9.08 6.10 -10.96
N ALA A 149 -9.77 5.91 -12.07
CA ALA A 149 -9.82 6.90 -13.13
C ALA A 149 -11.24 7.45 -13.32
N MET A 150 -11.37 8.53 -14.10
CA MET A 150 -12.68 9.06 -14.43
C MET A 150 -13.57 7.98 -15.08
N PRO A 151 -14.90 8.01 -14.85
CA PRO A 151 -15.64 9.00 -14.07
C PRO A 151 -15.70 8.74 -12.55
N ALA A 152 -14.88 7.83 -12.02
CA ALA A 152 -14.84 7.56 -10.59
C ALA A 152 -14.22 8.73 -9.80
N LEU A 153 -14.96 9.18 -8.78
CA LEU A 153 -14.55 10.28 -7.91
C LEU A 153 -14.09 9.76 -6.55
N SER A 154 -13.18 10.50 -5.91
CA SER A 154 -12.71 10.21 -4.55
C SER A 154 -13.87 10.07 -3.56
N ALA A 155 -14.94 10.84 -3.73
CA ALA A 155 -16.14 10.78 -2.89
C ALA A 155 -16.80 9.39 -2.85
N ARG A 156 -16.65 8.57 -3.90
CA ARG A 156 -17.15 7.19 -3.98
C ARG A 156 -16.08 6.17 -3.60
N MET A 157 -14.86 6.36 -4.10
CA MET A 157 -13.77 5.40 -3.93
C MET A 157 -13.22 5.37 -2.50
N VAL A 158 -13.14 6.52 -1.84
CA VAL A 158 -12.65 6.61 -0.45
C VAL A 158 -13.55 5.85 0.54
N PRO A 159 -14.90 5.98 0.52
CA PRO A 159 -15.77 5.12 1.32
C PRO A 159 -15.62 3.62 1.04
N GLN A 160 -15.44 3.23 -0.23
CA GLN A 160 -15.23 1.83 -0.60
C GLN A 160 -13.90 1.30 -0.04
N LEU A 161 -12.81 2.06 -0.15
CA LEU A 161 -11.53 1.72 0.47
C LEU A 161 -11.66 1.59 1.98
N LYS A 162 -12.36 2.51 2.64
CA LYS A 162 -12.58 2.47 4.10
C LYS A 162 -13.35 1.20 4.50
N ARG A 163 -14.37 0.84 3.72
CA ARG A 163 -15.14 -0.39 3.94
C ARG A 163 -14.27 -1.64 3.75
N PHE A 164 -13.47 -1.68 2.68
CA PHE A 164 -12.50 -2.75 2.45
C PHE A 164 -11.53 -2.90 3.63
N CYS A 165 -10.98 -1.80 4.14
CA CYS A 165 -10.12 -1.83 5.33
C CYS A 165 -10.84 -2.45 6.52
N LYS A 166 -12.07 -2.02 6.80
CA LYS A 166 -12.85 -2.49 7.96
C LYS A 166 -13.27 -3.96 7.87
N GLU A 167 -13.67 -4.42 6.69
CA GLU A 167 -14.24 -5.77 6.51
C GLU A 167 -13.15 -6.83 6.23
N VAL A 168 -12.06 -6.43 5.59
CA VAL A 168 -11.03 -7.35 5.08
C VAL A 168 -9.73 -7.24 5.85
N VAL A 169 -9.24 -6.02 6.09
CA VAL A 169 -7.88 -5.77 6.63
C VAL A 169 -7.85 -5.76 8.16
N GLU A 170 -8.73 -5.01 8.82
CA GLU A 170 -8.80 -4.93 10.28
C GLU A 170 -9.01 -6.29 10.97
N PRO A 171 -9.84 -7.23 10.43
CA PRO A 171 -10.05 -8.53 11.04
C PRO A 171 -8.92 -9.53 10.82
N LEU A 172 -7.85 -9.16 10.11
CA LEU A 172 -6.74 -10.08 9.92
C LEU A 172 -6.08 -10.39 11.26
N GLN A 173 -5.79 -11.67 11.51
CA GLN A 173 -5.08 -12.10 12.70
C GLN A 173 -3.58 -11.89 12.54
N GLN A 174 -2.86 -11.77 13.66
CA GLN A 174 -1.40 -11.73 13.63
C GLN A 174 -0.85 -13.02 13.02
N TRP A 175 0.09 -12.90 12.08
CA TRP A 175 0.76 -14.06 11.49
C TRP A 175 2.23 -14.19 11.88
N ASN A 176 2.78 -13.24 12.65
CA ASN A 176 4.16 -13.28 13.16
C ASN A 176 4.29 -13.92 14.55
N LYS A 177 3.74 -15.12 14.74
CA LYS A 177 4.09 -15.97 15.89
C LYS A 177 4.48 -17.36 15.41
N ILE A 178 5.71 -17.48 14.91
CA ILE A 178 6.44 -18.74 15.04
C ILE A 178 7.14 -18.65 16.39
N SER A 179 6.82 -19.65 17.23
CA SER A 179 7.29 -19.85 18.60
C SER A 179 8.80 -19.87 18.75
#